data_AF-A0A0W1SNZ2-F1
#
_entry.id   AF-A0A0W1SNZ2-F1
#
_cell.length_a   1.000
_cell.length_b   1.000
_cell.length_c   1.000
_cell.angle_alpha   90.00
_cell.angle_beta   90.00
_cell.angle_gamma   90.00
#
_symmetry.space_group_name_H-M   'P 1'
#
loop_
_entity.id
_entity.type
_entity.pdbx_description
1 polymer ?
#
loop_
_entity_poly.entity_id
_entity_poly.type
_entity_poly.pdbx_seq_one_letter_code
_entity_poly.pdbx_strand_id
1 'polypeptide(L)'
;MVPPTRLAAVVSLLVVGVFFTQSFSLAAGLQTTYVADEVTAETPPELVAANDADVVDLTDHVSGTPQLEDPLQTAVETGRFDGSIAPEAHIVLSDVHDDARFAVYEGQYYRFSLDVSDDPIGADIHLSPTDWRTVAEATADPAAGAAPGVQKAIDDGSAAQDSFVGRGVYVRDGTYYLVRPESESAVAGNFFAAVGGFLFNPIGWAYVVSGVGLFAALRTRGGPRPLDTRSALAVLPATLAVMWGATTLSGSGSVAMRYALVPFVGVVAAFGLFAGMCLRRRAWRPLVVGSVVLCGVVLAVDVAALGALGAAFGMLGIVVGWGGSLLLVPYGYLFASDFDETATEASAH
;
A
#
# COMPACT_ATOMS: atom_id res chain seq x y z
N MET A 1 5.19 45.83 -2.01
CA MET A 1 3.93 45.14 -2.39
C MET A 1 4.27 43.76 -2.94
N VAL A 2 3.57 42.71 -2.50
CA VAL A 2 3.82 41.34 -2.98
C VAL A 2 3.24 41.18 -4.40
N PRO A 3 3.99 40.64 -5.37
CA PRO A 3 3.47 40.40 -6.72
C PRO A 3 2.26 39.44 -6.70
N PRO A 4 1.19 39.72 -7.48
CA PRO A 4 -0.02 38.88 -7.50
C PRO A 4 0.27 37.44 -7.96
N THR A 5 1.28 37.26 -8.81
CA THR A 5 1.74 35.94 -9.27
C THR A 5 2.30 35.08 -8.14
N ARG A 6 2.94 35.68 -7.13
CA ARG A 6 3.47 34.96 -5.96
C ARG A 6 2.35 34.54 -5.00
N LEU A 7 1.34 35.39 -4.84
CA LEU A 7 0.16 35.06 -4.04
C LEU A 7 -0.64 33.94 -4.71
N ALA A 8 -0.84 34.03 -6.03
CA ALA A 8 -1.48 32.97 -6.81
C ALA A 8 -0.76 31.62 -6.66
N ALA A 9 0.57 31.59 -6.72
CA ALA A 9 1.35 30.38 -6.50
C ALA A 9 1.10 29.76 -5.11
N VAL A 10 1.11 30.56 -4.04
CA VAL A 10 0.83 30.08 -2.68
C VAL A 10 -0.60 29.56 -2.55
N VAL A 11 -1.58 30.23 -3.16
CA VAL A 11 -2.98 29.76 -3.19
C VAL A 11 -3.09 28.45 -3.96
N SER A 12 -2.43 28.30 -5.11
CA SER A 12 -2.39 27.05 -5.87
C SER A 12 -1.80 25.91 -5.04
N LEU A 13 -0.71 26.15 -4.31
CA LEU A 13 -0.11 25.16 -3.43
C LEU A 13 -1.06 24.73 -2.31
N LEU A 14 -1.80 25.66 -1.72
CA LEU A 14 -2.82 25.37 -0.71
C LEU A 14 -3.98 24.55 -1.28
N VAL A 15 -4.49 24.91 -2.46
CA VAL A 15 -5.58 24.17 -3.12
C VAL A 15 -5.16 22.73 -3.44
N VAL A 16 -3.98 22.55 -4.03
CA VAL A 16 -3.43 21.21 -4.31
C VAL A 16 -3.20 20.43 -3.03
N GLY A 17 -2.66 21.08 -2.00
CA GLY A 17 -2.46 20.48 -0.68
C GLY A 17 -3.77 19.99 -0.08
N VAL A 18 -4.81 20.82 -0.05
CA VAL A 18 -6.14 20.44 0.45
C VAL A 18 -6.70 19.27 -0.34
N PHE A 19 -6.64 19.30 -1.67
CA PHE A 19 -7.10 18.19 -2.51
C PHE A 19 -6.39 16.88 -2.17
N PHE A 20 -5.06 16.92 -1.98
CA PHE A 20 -4.29 15.74 -1.60
C PHE A 20 -4.55 15.28 -0.16
N THR A 21 -4.85 16.16 0.80
CA THR A 21 -5.28 15.73 2.15
C THR A 21 -6.60 14.96 2.13
N GLN A 22 -7.48 15.25 1.18
CA GLN A 22 -8.77 14.56 1.02
C GLN A 22 -8.67 13.25 0.23
N SER A 23 -7.51 12.94 -0.38
CA SER A 23 -7.32 11.73 -1.19
C SER A 23 -7.60 10.44 -0.40
N PHE A 24 -7.25 10.39 0.88
CA PHE A 24 -7.57 9.26 1.75
C PHE A 24 -9.07 9.13 2.02
N SER A 25 -9.78 10.24 2.26
CA SER A 25 -11.24 10.20 2.44
C SER A 25 -11.98 9.78 1.17
N LEU A 26 -11.50 10.20 0.01
CA LEU A 26 -12.05 9.79 -1.29
C LEU A 26 -11.77 8.32 -1.59
N ALA A 27 -10.58 7.83 -1.24
CA ALA A 27 -10.23 6.42 -1.36
C ALA A 27 -11.02 5.53 -0.39
N ALA A 28 -11.16 5.95 0.87
CA ALA A 28 -11.94 5.23 1.88
C ALA A 28 -13.45 5.20 1.60
N GLY A 29 -13.94 6.05 0.69
CA GLY A 29 -15.33 6.03 0.23
C GLY A 29 -15.59 5.08 -0.94
N LEU A 30 -14.56 4.39 -1.46
CA LEU A 30 -14.73 3.39 -2.52
C LEU A 30 -15.25 2.09 -1.92
N GLN A 31 -16.52 1.81 -2.20
CA GLN A 31 -17.15 0.56 -1.82
C GLN A 31 -16.78 -0.56 -2.78
N THR A 32 -16.47 -1.72 -2.23
CA THR A 32 -16.38 -2.96 -3.00
C THR A 32 -17.63 -3.78 -2.74
N THR A 33 -18.35 -4.12 -3.82
CA THR A 33 -19.48 -5.05 -3.74
C THR A 33 -18.93 -6.47 -3.64
N TYR A 34 -19.36 -7.17 -2.59
CA TYR A 34 -19.15 -8.60 -2.44
C TYR A 34 -20.45 -9.33 -2.75
N VAL A 35 -20.34 -10.44 -3.45
CA VAL A 35 -21.46 -11.33 -3.76
C VAL A 35 -21.27 -12.64 -3.01
N ALA A 36 -22.39 -13.25 -2.63
CA ALA A 36 -22.41 -14.60 -2.05
C ALA A 36 -23.20 -15.50 -3.01
N ASP A 37 -22.48 -16.26 -3.83
CA ASP A 37 -23.07 -17.21 -4.76
C ASP A 37 -23.13 -18.59 -4.12
N GLU A 38 -24.24 -19.32 -4.28
CA GLU A 38 -24.31 -20.70 -3.83
C GLU A 38 -23.31 -21.57 -4.59
N VAL A 39 -22.51 -22.35 -3.86
CA VAL A 39 -21.59 -23.33 -4.45
C VAL A 39 -22.37 -24.58 -4.80
N THR A 40 -22.28 -24.97 -6.06
CA THR A 40 -22.96 -26.15 -6.62
C THR A 40 -22.00 -26.94 -7.50
N ALA A 41 -22.46 -28.06 -8.06
CA ALA A 41 -21.71 -28.85 -9.03
C ALA A 41 -21.38 -28.07 -10.33
N GLU A 42 -22.14 -27.02 -10.62
CA GLU A 42 -21.98 -26.19 -11.81
C GLU A 42 -21.04 -24.99 -11.57
N THR A 43 -20.69 -24.73 -10.31
CA THR A 43 -19.73 -23.67 -9.95
C THR A 43 -18.35 -24.04 -10.50
N PRO A 44 -17.73 -23.19 -11.35
CA PRO A 44 -16.40 -23.45 -11.89
C PRO A 44 -15.38 -23.68 -10.77
N PRO A 45 -14.64 -24.80 -10.76
CA PRO A 45 -13.68 -25.09 -9.70
C PRO A 45 -12.60 -24.02 -9.52
N GLU A 46 -12.15 -23.43 -10.62
CA GLU A 46 -11.15 -22.35 -10.65
C GLU A 46 -11.63 -21.12 -9.88
N LEU A 47 -12.94 -20.86 -9.88
CA LEU A 47 -13.53 -19.74 -9.15
C LEU A 47 -13.43 -19.92 -7.63
N VAL A 48 -13.53 -21.17 -7.15
CA VAL A 48 -13.34 -21.51 -5.73
C VAL A 48 -11.85 -21.42 -5.38
N ALA A 49 -10.97 -22.00 -6.20
CA ALA A 49 -9.52 -21.93 -6.00
C ALA A 49 -8.99 -20.48 -5.95
N ALA A 50 -9.54 -19.58 -6.75
CA ALA A 50 -9.15 -18.17 -6.74
C ALA A 50 -9.55 -17.40 -5.46
N ASN A 51 -10.46 -17.95 -4.64
CA ASN A 51 -11.05 -17.23 -3.51
C ASN A 51 -10.94 -17.97 -2.17
N ASP A 52 -10.48 -19.22 -2.16
CA ASP A 52 -10.30 -20.05 -0.98
C ASP A 52 -8.85 -20.52 -0.87
N ALA A 53 -8.19 -20.21 0.26
CA ALA A 53 -6.76 -20.48 0.44
C ALA A 53 -6.43 -21.97 0.56
N ASP A 54 -7.41 -22.83 0.87
CA ASP A 54 -7.21 -24.28 1.01
C ASP A 54 -7.23 -25.01 -0.34
N VAL A 55 -7.53 -24.30 -1.44
CA VAL A 55 -7.69 -24.85 -2.79
C VAL A 55 -6.75 -24.14 -3.76
N VAL A 56 -5.76 -24.84 -4.30
CA VAL A 56 -4.82 -24.27 -5.28
C VAL A 56 -5.27 -24.49 -6.73
N ASP A 57 -5.09 -23.51 -7.62
CA ASP A 57 -5.31 -23.68 -9.06
C ASP A 57 -4.00 -24.08 -9.77
N LEU A 58 -3.84 -25.38 -10.01
CA LEU A 58 -2.67 -25.91 -10.71
C LEU A 58 -2.71 -25.62 -12.22
N THR A 59 -3.90 -25.36 -12.78
CA THR A 59 -4.06 -25.01 -14.21
C THR A 59 -3.42 -23.66 -14.52
N ASP A 60 -3.60 -22.68 -13.62
CA ASP A 60 -2.97 -21.36 -13.73
C ASP A 60 -1.43 -21.48 -13.62
N HIS A 61 -0.94 -22.30 -12.70
CA HIS A 61 0.49 -22.57 -12.55
C HIS A 61 1.13 -23.22 -13.80
N VAL A 62 0.45 -24.17 -14.45
CA VAL A 62 0.91 -24.75 -15.73
C VAL A 62 0.94 -23.71 -16.84
N SER A 63 -0.05 -22.83 -16.90
CA SER A 63 -0.11 -21.76 -17.90
C SER A 63 1.10 -20.81 -17.81
N GLY A 64 1.56 -20.54 -16.59
CA GLY A 64 2.80 -19.78 -16.34
C GLY A 64 4.09 -20.60 -16.49
N THR A 65 4.03 -21.90 -16.25
CA THR A 65 5.19 -22.82 -16.23
C THR A 65 4.87 -24.14 -16.93
N PRO A 66 5.01 -24.21 -18.27
CA PRO A 66 4.65 -25.39 -19.06
C PRO A 66 5.37 -26.68 -18.64
N GLN A 67 6.53 -26.58 -17.97
CA GLN A 67 7.28 -27.73 -17.46
C GLN A 67 6.55 -28.50 -16.35
N LEU A 68 5.45 -27.96 -15.81
CA LEU A 68 4.58 -28.64 -14.85
C LEU A 68 3.54 -29.56 -15.51
N GLU A 69 3.32 -29.45 -16.82
CA GLU A 69 2.30 -30.23 -17.54
C GLU A 69 2.54 -31.74 -17.39
N ASP A 70 3.74 -32.23 -17.74
CA ASP A 70 4.06 -33.66 -17.67
C ASP A 70 3.97 -34.24 -16.22
N PRO A 71 4.55 -33.61 -15.18
CA PRO A 71 4.39 -34.07 -13.80
C PRO A 71 2.94 -34.11 -13.32
N LEU A 72 2.16 -33.06 -13.61
CA LEU A 72 0.76 -32.97 -13.17
C LEU A 72 -0.11 -33.96 -13.92
N GLN A 73 0.06 -34.10 -15.23
CA GLN A 73 -0.66 -35.10 -16.01
C GLN A 73 -0.34 -36.52 -15.53
N THR A 74 0.93 -36.81 -15.21
CA THR A 74 1.31 -38.10 -14.62
C THR A 74 0.60 -38.34 -13.28
N ALA A 75 0.54 -37.32 -12.42
CA ALA A 75 -0.15 -37.40 -11.13
C ALA A 75 -1.68 -37.58 -11.31
N VAL A 76 -2.30 -36.95 -12.31
CA VAL A 76 -3.71 -37.15 -12.64
C VAL A 76 -3.99 -38.57 -13.14
N GLU A 77 -3.16 -39.08 -14.05
CA GLU A 77 -3.37 -40.39 -14.68
C GLU A 77 -3.11 -41.56 -13.72
N THR A 78 -2.10 -41.43 -12.86
CA THR A 78 -1.63 -42.52 -11.98
C THR A 78 -1.98 -42.31 -10.51
N GLY A 79 -2.46 -41.12 -10.13
CA GLY A 79 -2.71 -40.69 -8.76
C GLY A 79 -1.48 -40.07 -8.07
N ARG A 80 -0.27 -40.23 -8.63
CA ARG A 80 0.97 -39.73 -8.03
C ARG A 80 2.07 -39.49 -9.06
N PHE A 81 2.78 -38.37 -8.95
CA PHE A 81 4.08 -38.17 -9.57
C PHE A 81 5.15 -38.13 -8.49
N ASP A 82 6.24 -38.86 -8.66
CA ASP A 82 7.39 -38.85 -7.77
C ASP A 82 8.65 -38.89 -8.64
N GLY A 83 9.33 -37.75 -8.75
CA GLY A 83 10.46 -37.65 -9.65
C GLY A 83 11.11 -36.27 -9.71
N SER A 84 12.17 -36.21 -10.53
CA SER A 84 12.88 -34.96 -10.78
C SER A 84 12.05 -34.01 -11.64
N ILE A 85 12.10 -32.73 -11.29
CA ILE A 85 11.41 -31.64 -12.00
C ILE A 85 12.40 -30.59 -12.49
N ALA A 86 11.97 -29.75 -13.42
CA ALA A 86 12.78 -28.62 -13.87
C ALA A 86 12.95 -27.59 -12.72
N PRO A 87 14.08 -26.85 -12.67
CA PRO A 87 14.28 -25.80 -11.66
C PRO A 87 13.19 -24.73 -11.65
N GLU A 88 12.63 -24.38 -12.81
CA GLU A 88 11.53 -23.42 -12.92
C GLU A 88 10.23 -23.97 -12.30
N ALA A 89 9.93 -25.26 -12.54
CA ALA A 89 8.82 -25.96 -11.91
C ALA A 89 9.02 -26.08 -10.39
N HIS A 90 10.25 -26.29 -9.94
CA HIS A 90 10.59 -26.32 -8.52
C HIS A 90 10.29 -25.00 -7.84
N ILE A 91 10.68 -23.86 -8.41
CA ILE A 91 10.39 -22.53 -7.84
C ILE A 91 8.88 -22.34 -7.68
N VAL A 92 8.10 -22.66 -8.71
CA VAL A 92 6.64 -22.48 -8.67
C VAL A 92 5.97 -23.41 -7.66
N LEU A 93 6.35 -24.69 -7.62
CA LEU A 93 5.79 -25.64 -6.65
C LEU A 93 6.22 -25.32 -5.22
N SER A 94 7.43 -24.77 -5.01
CA SER A 94 7.88 -24.34 -3.68
C SER A 94 7.08 -23.14 -3.13
N ASP A 95 6.45 -22.37 -4.02
CA ASP A 95 5.59 -21.24 -3.65
C ASP A 95 4.12 -21.66 -3.43
N VAL A 96 3.75 -22.89 -3.81
CA VAL A 96 2.43 -23.45 -3.46
C VAL A 96 2.38 -23.62 -1.95
N HIS A 97 1.32 -23.10 -1.33
CA HIS A 97 1.20 -23.11 0.12
C HIS A 97 1.18 -24.55 0.66
N ASP A 98 2.04 -24.84 1.64
CA ASP A 98 2.13 -26.15 2.31
C ASP A 98 0.79 -26.60 2.92
N ASP A 99 -0.10 -25.65 3.20
CA ASP A 99 -1.40 -25.89 3.84
C ASP A 99 -2.53 -26.21 2.83
N ALA A 100 -2.28 -26.13 1.52
CA ALA A 100 -3.31 -26.43 0.50
C ALA A 100 -3.70 -27.92 0.54
N ARG A 101 -4.98 -28.19 0.77
CA ARG A 101 -5.52 -29.56 0.91
C ARG A 101 -6.20 -30.07 -0.36
N PHE A 102 -6.57 -29.16 -1.23
CA PHE A 102 -7.24 -29.45 -2.49
C PHE A 102 -6.56 -28.70 -3.63
N ALA A 103 -6.72 -29.23 -4.83
CA ALA A 103 -6.26 -28.60 -6.05
C ALA A 103 -7.33 -28.66 -7.14
N VAL A 104 -7.29 -27.68 -8.03
CA VAL A 104 -8.01 -27.68 -9.29
C VAL A 104 -7.01 -27.86 -10.42
N TYR A 105 -7.30 -28.82 -11.29
CA TYR A 105 -6.52 -29.04 -12.51
C TYR A 105 -7.47 -29.41 -13.64
N GLU A 106 -7.39 -28.69 -14.76
CA GLU A 106 -8.25 -28.87 -15.94
C GLU A 106 -9.76 -28.90 -15.60
N GLY A 107 -10.18 -28.01 -14.69
CA GLY A 107 -11.58 -27.87 -14.28
C GLY A 107 -12.14 -29.04 -13.47
N GLN A 108 -11.28 -29.82 -12.80
CA GLN A 108 -11.66 -30.87 -11.86
C GLN A 108 -11.01 -30.67 -10.50
N TYR A 109 -11.70 -31.08 -9.43
CA TYR A 109 -11.16 -31.04 -8.07
C TYR A 109 -10.39 -32.32 -7.74
N TYR A 110 -9.29 -32.13 -7.01
CA TYR A 110 -8.46 -33.19 -6.46
C TYR A 110 -8.18 -32.93 -4.99
N ARG A 111 -8.12 -33.99 -4.18
CA ARG A 111 -7.36 -33.96 -2.93
C ARG A 111 -5.89 -33.90 -3.30
N PHE A 112 -5.19 -32.99 -2.65
CA PHE A 112 -3.85 -32.59 -3.03
C PHE A 112 -2.88 -32.75 -1.87
N SER A 113 -1.70 -33.27 -2.16
CA SER A 113 -0.54 -33.15 -1.31
C SER A 113 0.70 -33.00 -2.16
N LEU A 114 1.60 -32.13 -1.71
CA LEU A 114 2.85 -31.80 -2.40
C LEU A 114 4.00 -31.85 -1.40
N ASP A 115 5.07 -32.52 -1.80
CA ASP A 115 6.38 -32.42 -1.15
C ASP A 115 7.41 -32.02 -2.22
N VAL A 116 8.15 -30.95 -1.97
CA VAL A 116 9.19 -30.46 -2.89
C VAL A 116 10.55 -30.69 -2.26
N SER A 117 11.44 -31.32 -3.00
CA SER A 117 12.79 -31.67 -2.55
C SER A 117 13.84 -30.83 -3.26
N ASP A 118 14.77 -30.24 -2.49
CA ASP A 118 15.88 -29.43 -3.01
C ASP A 118 17.08 -30.27 -3.51
N ASP A 119 17.30 -31.48 -2.94
CA ASP A 119 18.46 -32.34 -3.25
C ASP A 119 18.11 -33.85 -3.20
N PRO A 120 17.94 -34.53 -4.36
CA PRO A 120 17.92 -33.93 -5.71
C PRO A 120 16.65 -33.09 -5.93
N ILE A 121 16.74 -32.08 -6.81
CA ILE A 121 15.58 -31.26 -7.22
C ILE A 121 14.47 -32.17 -7.76
N GLY A 122 13.34 -32.19 -7.07
CA GLY A 122 12.24 -33.09 -7.35
C GLY A 122 10.94 -32.68 -6.65
N ALA A 123 9.86 -33.37 -6.97
CA ALA A 123 8.59 -33.25 -6.26
C ALA A 123 7.86 -34.59 -6.17
N ASP A 124 7.14 -34.77 -5.07
CA ASP A 124 6.14 -35.80 -4.87
C ASP A 124 4.74 -35.15 -4.85
N ILE A 125 3.97 -35.35 -5.92
CA ILE A 125 2.66 -34.75 -6.15
C ILE A 125 1.62 -35.85 -6.10
N HIS A 126 0.61 -35.71 -5.25
CA HIS A 126 -0.52 -36.63 -5.20
C HIS A 126 -1.79 -35.91 -5.59
N LEU A 127 -2.54 -36.49 -6.53
CA LEU A 127 -3.82 -35.98 -6.99
C LEU A 127 -4.83 -37.12 -6.96
N SER A 128 -5.78 -37.04 -6.03
CA SER A 128 -6.90 -37.98 -5.97
C SER A 128 -8.19 -37.26 -6.34
N PRO A 129 -8.92 -37.66 -7.40
CA PRO A 129 -10.17 -37.02 -7.79
C PRO A 129 -11.15 -36.90 -6.63
N THR A 130 -11.82 -35.75 -6.52
CA THR A 130 -12.85 -35.49 -5.50
C THR A 130 -13.97 -34.64 -6.09
N ASP A 131 -15.10 -34.56 -5.38
CA ASP A 131 -16.24 -33.74 -5.79
C ASP A 131 -16.27 -32.39 -5.06
N TRP A 132 -17.01 -31.43 -5.65
CA TRP A 132 -17.18 -30.07 -5.13
C TRP A 132 -17.74 -30.03 -3.70
N ARG A 133 -18.60 -30.99 -3.32
CA ARG A 133 -19.25 -31.00 -2.02
C ARG A 133 -18.26 -31.41 -0.94
N THR A 134 -17.41 -32.40 -1.21
CA THR A 134 -16.30 -32.79 -0.33
C THR A 134 -15.34 -31.61 -0.11
N VAL A 135 -15.05 -30.82 -1.14
CA VAL A 135 -14.20 -29.62 -1.02
C VAL A 135 -14.90 -28.56 -0.15
N ALA A 136 -16.14 -28.18 -0.50
CA ALA A 136 -16.90 -27.19 0.24
C ALA A 136 -17.09 -27.58 1.72
N GLU A 137 -17.38 -28.85 2.02
CA GLU A 137 -17.49 -29.36 3.39
C GLU A 137 -16.18 -29.22 4.20
N ALA A 138 -15.03 -29.31 3.54
CA ALA A 138 -13.74 -29.30 4.17
C ALA A 138 -13.12 -27.90 4.33
N THR A 139 -13.47 -26.95 3.45
CA THR A 139 -12.94 -25.57 3.47
C THR A 139 -13.92 -24.56 4.05
N ALA A 140 -15.22 -24.88 4.13
CA ALA A 140 -16.21 -23.89 4.54
C ALA A 140 -16.08 -23.45 6.01
N ASP A 141 -16.02 -22.14 6.19
CA ASP A 141 -16.11 -21.52 7.51
C ASP A 141 -17.57 -21.29 7.95
N PRO A 142 -17.90 -21.36 9.24
CA PRO A 142 -19.24 -21.07 9.72
C PRO A 142 -19.61 -19.60 9.52
N ALA A 143 -20.67 -19.32 8.74
CA ALA A 143 -21.13 -17.95 8.47
C ALA A 143 -21.48 -17.16 9.75
N ALA A 144 -21.96 -17.83 10.81
CA ALA A 144 -22.31 -17.19 12.07
C ALA A 144 -21.12 -16.53 12.80
N GLY A 145 -19.90 -17.03 12.56
CA GLY A 145 -18.67 -16.46 13.10
C GLY A 145 -17.99 -15.44 12.18
N ALA A 146 -18.46 -15.30 10.94
CA ALA A 146 -17.84 -14.46 9.93
C ALA A 146 -18.07 -12.97 10.19
N ALA A 147 -17.27 -12.12 9.54
CA ALA A 147 -17.42 -10.67 9.64
C ALA A 147 -18.84 -10.21 9.22
N PRO A 148 -19.37 -9.10 9.78
CA PRO A 148 -20.73 -8.64 9.47
C PRO A 148 -21.01 -8.45 7.97
N GLY A 149 -19.98 -8.12 7.19
CA GLY A 149 -20.11 -8.00 5.74
C GLY A 149 -20.29 -9.31 5.00
N VAL A 150 -19.65 -10.40 5.46
CA VAL A 150 -19.89 -11.76 4.95
C VAL A 150 -21.32 -12.17 5.24
N GLN A 151 -21.76 -12.01 6.49
CA GLN A 151 -23.11 -12.38 6.90
C GLN A 151 -24.16 -11.66 6.06
N LYS A 152 -24.00 -10.34 5.90
CA LYS A 152 -24.89 -9.54 5.07
C LYS A 152 -24.86 -9.95 3.59
N ALA A 153 -23.69 -10.25 3.04
CA ALA A 153 -23.59 -10.73 1.66
C ALA A 153 -24.34 -12.05 1.47
N ILE A 154 -24.25 -12.97 2.44
CA ILE A 154 -24.99 -14.25 2.41
C ILE A 154 -26.49 -14.02 2.59
N ASP A 155 -26.92 -13.11 3.46
CA ASP A 155 -28.34 -12.83 3.73
C ASP A 155 -29.03 -12.08 2.57
N ASP A 156 -28.37 -11.08 2.01
CA ASP A 156 -28.92 -10.19 0.99
C ASP A 156 -28.51 -10.60 -0.45
N GLY A 157 -27.68 -11.63 -0.60
CA GLY A 157 -27.03 -12.06 -1.86
C GLY A 157 -25.87 -11.17 -2.31
N SER A 158 -25.80 -9.93 -1.82
CA SER A 158 -24.67 -9.03 -2.04
C SER A 158 -24.55 -7.98 -0.93
N ALA A 159 -23.34 -7.51 -0.67
CA ALA A 159 -23.08 -6.42 0.27
C ALA A 159 -21.99 -5.48 -0.24
N ALA A 160 -22.32 -4.19 -0.34
CA ALA A 160 -21.32 -3.13 -0.51
C ALA A 160 -20.61 -2.88 0.84
N GLN A 161 -19.28 -2.92 0.83
CA GLN A 161 -18.46 -2.72 2.01
C GLN A 161 -17.32 -1.74 1.75
N ASP A 162 -17.03 -0.93 2.77
CA ASP A 162 -15.92 0.04 2.77
C ASP A 162 -14.58 -0.61 3.15
N SER A 163 -14.56 -1.92 3.45
CA SER A 163 -13.38 -2.66 3.90
C SER A 163 -13.26 -4.02 3.21
N PHE A 164 -12.06 -4.59 3.26
CA PHE A 164 -11.81 -5.93 2.72
C PHE A 164 -12.57 -6.97 3.53
N VAL A 165 -13.36 -7.77 2.82
CA VAL A 165 -14.13 -8.89 3.40
C VAL A 165 -13.34 -10.18 3.19
N GLY A 166 -13.35 -11.07 4.18
CA GLY A 166 -12.78 -12.40 4.06
C GLY A 166 -13.44 -13.13 2.89
N ARG A 167 -12.62 -13.52 1.91
CA ARG A 167 -13.06 -14.35 0.78
C ARG A 167 -12.94 -15.81 1.20
N GLY A 168 -13.78 -16.65 0.60
CA GLY A 168 -13.75 -18.09 0.84
C GLY A 168 -15.14 -18.70 0.80
N VAL A 169 -15.19 -19.99 1.09
CA VAL A 169 -16.44 -20.73 1.21
C VAL A 169 -16.97 -20.57 2.64
N TYR A 170 -18.27 -20.29 2.77
CA TYR A 170 -18.96 -20.19 4.04
C TYR A 170 -20.17 -21.10 4.06
N VAL A 171 -20.47 -21.68 5.22
CA VAL A 171 -21.66 -22.54 5.40
C VAL A 171 -22.72 -21.86 6.26
N ARG A 172 -23.96 -21.87 5.78
CA ARG A 172 -25.16 -21.45 6.53
C ARG A 172 -26.30 -22.42 6.23
N ASP A 173 -26.88 -22.98 7.29
CA ASP A 173 -28.04 -23.89 7.23
C ASP A 173 -27.87 -25.08 6.25
N GLY A 174 -26.63 -25.55 6.06
CA GLY A 174 -26.30 -26.66 5.17
C GLY A 174 -26.10 -26.28 3.70
N THR A 175 -26.20 -25.00 3.37
CA THR A 175 -25.87 -24.44 2.05
C THR A 175 -24.49 -23.79 2.10
N TYR A 176 -23.71 -24.01 1.05
CA TYR A 176 -22.35 -23.45 0.88
C TYR A 176 -22.41 -22.22 0.00
N TYR A 177 -21.80 -21.13 0.44
CA TYR A 177 -21.76 -19.86 -0.25
C TYR A 177 -20.32 -19.46 -0.51
N LEU A 178 -19.97 -19.18 -1.76
CA LEU A 178 -18.70 -18.59 -2.13
C LEU A 178 -18.83 -17.07 -2.03
N VAL A 179 -18.11 -16.48 -1.08
CA VAL A 179 -18.07 -15.03 -0.91
C VAL A 179 -16.86 -14.47 -1.62
N ARG A 180 -17.11 -13.64 -2.63
CA ARG A 180 -16.07 -13.07 -3.49
C ARG A 180 -16.41 -11.63 -3.87
N PRO A 181 -15.41 -10.82 -4.24
CA PRO A 181 -15.69 -9.53 -4.86
C PRO A 181 -16.43 -9.73 -6.19
N GLU A 182 -17.41 -8.87 -6.48
CA GLU A 182 -18.11 -8.89 -7.77
C GLU A 182 -17.14 -8.59 -8.93
N SER A 183 -16.15 -7.73 -8.67
CA SER A 183 -15.12 -7.32 -9.62
C SER A 183 -13.75 -7.27 -8.97
N GLU A 184 -12.82 -8.10 -9.44
CA GLU A 184 -11.42 -8.06 -9.00
C GLU A 184 -10.75 -6.72 -9.34
N SER A 185 -11.12 -6.11 -10.47
CA SER A 185 -10.65 -4.77 -10.84
C SER A 185 -11.12 -3.68 -9.86
N ALA A 186 -12.28 -3.86 -9.21
CA ALA A 186 -12.73 -2.95 -8.15
C ALA A 186 -11.91 -3.15 -6.87
N VAL A 187 -11.51 -4.38 -6.54
CA VAL A 187 -10.59 -4.64 -5.43
C VAL A 187 -9.23 -4.05 -5.69
N ALA A 188 -8.64 -4.31 -6.86
CA ALA A 188 -7.35 -3.73 -7.25
C ALA A 188 -7.43 -2.20 -7.25
N GLY A 189 -8.51 -1.63 -7.80
CA GLY A 189 -8.78 -0.20 -7.79
C GLY A 189 -8.88 0.37 -6.37
N ASN A 190 -9.59 -0.31 -5.46
CA ASN A 190 -9.71 0.10 -4.06
C ASN A 190 -8.37 -0.04 -3.31
N PHE A 191 -7.59 -1.08 -3.59
CA PHE A 191 -6.23 -1.23 -3.07
C PHE A 191 -5.31 -0.10 -3.54
N PHE A 192 -5.27 0.19 -4.85
CA PHE A 192 -4.47 1.29 -5.39
C PHE A 192 -4.96 2.66 -4.91
N ALA A 193 -6.28 2.83 -4.71
CA ALA A 193 -6.82 4.03 -4.13
C ALA A 193 -6.46 4.16 -2.65
N ALA A 194 -6.52 3.08 -1.87
CA ALA A 194 -6.13 3.06 -0.46
C ALA A 194 -4.62 3.33 -0.30
N VAL A 195 -3.78 2.68 -1.10
CA VAL A 195 -2.33 2.94 -1.18
C VAL A 195 -2.07 4.37 -1.66
N GLY A 196 -2.73 4.83 -2.71
CA GLY A 196 -2.63 6.19 -3.23
C GLY A 196 -3.02 7.22 -2.17
N GLY A 197 -4.19 7.08 -1.55
CA GLY A 197 -4.67 7.95 -0.48
C GLY A 197 -3.75 7.94 0.74
N PHE A 198 -3.22 6.77 1.10
CA PHE A 198 -2.22 6.64 2.17
C PHE A 198 -0.92 7.39 1.87
N LEU A 199 -0.47 7.40 0.61
CA LEU A 199 0.76 8.05 0.18
C LEU A 199 0.59 9.54 -0.16
N PHE A 200 -0.57 9.96 -0.67
CA PHE A 200 -0.84 11.35 -1.07
C PHE A 200 -1.32 12.23 0.10
N ASN A 201 -2.03 11.67 1.08
CA ASN A 201 -2.45 12.40 2.28
C ASN A 201 -1.28 13.07 3.02
N PRO A 202 -0.17 12.37 3.37
CA PRO A 202 0.97 12.99 4.04
C PRO A 202 1.66 14.07 3.20
N ILE A 203 1.71 13.89 1.88
CA ILE A 203 2.21 14.90 0.93
C ILE A 203 1.31 16.15 0.93
N GLY A 204 -0.02 15.96 0.93
CA GLY A 204 -1.00 17.04 1.00
C GLY A 204 -0.80 17.93 2.23
N TRP A 205 -0.60 17.32 3.41
CA TRP A 205 -0.30 18.07 4.63
C TRP A 205 1.00 18.85 4.54
N ALA A 206 2.05 18.28 3.95
CA ALA A 206 3.30 18.98 3.70
C ALA A 206 3.08 20.25 2.85
N TYR A 207 2.22 20.17 1.82
CA TYR A 207 1.90 21.31 0.95
C TYR A 207 1.06 22.35 1.66
N VAL A 208 0.06 21.95 2.45
CA VAL A 208 -0.75 22.87 3.27
C VAL A 208 0.12 23.64 4.25
N VAL A 209 0.96 22.93 5.03
CA VAL A 209 1.83 23.58 6.03
C VAL A 209 2.87 24.48 5.35
N SER A 210 3.46 24.04 4.24
CA SER A 210 4.39 24.87 3.45
C SER A 210 3.70 26.12 2.89
N GLY A 211 2.48 25.97 2.36
CA GLY A 211 1.68 27.08 1.83
C GLY A 211 1.30 28.09 2.91
N VAL A 212 0.85 27.62 4.07
CA VAL A 212 0.55 28.49 5.23
C VAL A 212 1.81 29.20 5.71
N GLY A 213 2.94 28.50 5.81
CA GLY A 213 4.23 29.07 6.19
C GLY A 213 4.69 30.17 5.23
N LEU A 214 4.60 29.92 3.92
CA LEU A 214 4.92 30.91 2.88
C LEU A 214 3.95 32.10 2.91
N PHE A 215 2.65 31.85 3.10
CA PHE A 215 1.65 32.91 3.21
C PHE A 215 1.92 33.82 4.41
N ALA A 216 2.19 33.23 5.58
CA ALA A 216 2.54 33.97 6.79
C ALA A 216 3.84 34.79 6.59
N ALA A 217 4.84 34.20 5.93
CA ALA A 217 6.10 34.87 5.64
C ALA A 217 5.92 36.05 4.67
N LEU A 218 5.08 35.91 3.63
CA LEU A 218 4.75 37.00 2.69
C LEU A 218 3.99 38.15 3.36
N ARG A 219 3.17 37.84 4.38
CA ARG A 219 2.39 38.86 5.09
C ARG A 219 3.21 39.61 6.14
N THR A 220 4.16 38.93 6.78
CA THR A 220 4.94 39.48 7.91
C THR A 220 6.25 40.11 7.48
N ARG A 221 6.87 39.64 6.39
CA ARG A 221 8.14 40.16 5.88
C ARG A 221 7.87 40.91 4.57
N GLY A 222 8.07 42.23 4.56
CA GLY A 222 7.66 43.15 3.49
C GLY A 222 8.34 42.99 2.12
N GLY A 223 9.03 41.88 1.87
CA GLY A 223 9.78 41.59 0.66
C GLY A 223 9.17 40.47 -0.20
N PRO A 224 9.45 40.44 -1.51
CA PRO A 224 8.94 39.40 -2.41
C PRO A 224 9.51 38.01 -2.11
N ARG A 225 10.65 37.90 -1.42
CA ARG A 225 11.38 36.65 -1.12
C ARG A 225 11.56 36.47 0.40
N PRO A 226 10.53 35.98 1.11
CA PRO A 226 10.53 36.01 2.57
C PRO A 226 11.14 34.76 3.22
N LEU A 227 11.58 33.77 2.43
CA LEU A 227 11.98 32.45 2.92
C LEU A 227 13.48 32.42 3.27
N ASP A 228 13.80 32.47 4.57
CA ASP A 228 15.14 32.25 5.11
C ASP A 228 15.33 30.80 5.57
N THR A 229 16.58 30.44 5.89
CA THR A 229 16.97 29.10 6.38
C THR A 229 16.13 28.63 7.56
N ARG A 230 15.92 29.50 8.56
CA ARG A 230 15.10 29.17 9.74
C ARG A 230 13.64 28.90 9.37
N SER A 231 13.08 29.70 8.48
CA SER A 231 11.68 29.61 8.07
C SER A 231 11.42 28.35 7.27
N ALA A 232 12.33 27.95 6.36
CA ALA A 232 12.17 26.71 5.61
C ALA A 232 12.37 25.46 6.48
N LEU A 233 13.32 25.49 7.42
CA LEU A 233 13.52 24.38 8.35
C LEU A 233 12.36 24.24 9.36
N ALA A 234 11.74 25.36 9.76
CA ALA A 234 10.58 25.35 10.67
C ALA A 234 9.35 24.63 10.09
N VAL A 235 9.26 24.49 8.76
CA VAL A 235 8.18 23.74 8.11
C VAL A 235 8.24 22.25 8.46
N LEU A 236 9.44 21.68 8.63
CA LEU A 236 9.61 20.25 8.95
C LEU A 236 8.94 19.85 10.28
N PRO A 237 9.29 20.45 11.44
CA PRO A 237 8.62 20.13 12.70
C PRO A 237 7.18 20.61 12.73
N ALA A 238 6.81 21.68 12.00
CA ALA A 238 5.42 22.11 11.89
C ALA A 238 4.55 21.08 11.16
N THR A 239 5.05 20.50 10.07
CA THR A 239 4.37 19.42 9.34
C THR A 239 4.20 18.21 10.25
N LEU A 240 5.25 17.81 10.97
CA LEU A 240 5.18 16.71 11.92
C LEU A 240 4.12 16.95 13.02
N ALA A 241 4.10 18.13 13.62
CA ALA A 241 3.14 18.48 14.67
C ALA A 241 1.69 18.55 14.16
N VAL A 242 1.46 19.14 12.98
CA VAL A 242 0.13 19.20 12.35
C VAL A 242 -0.36 17.80 12.02
N MET A 243 0.52 16.94 11.49
CA MET A 243 0.15 15.57 11.15
C MET A 243 -0.13 14.74 12.39
N TRP A 244 0.68 14.84 13.45
CA TRP A 244 0.33 14.19 14.73
C TRP A 244 -1.03 14.66 15.25
N GLY A 245 -1.33 15.97 15.19
CA GLY A 245 -2.64 16.50 15.57
C GLY A 245 -3.79 16.02 14.66
N ALA A 246 -3.58 15.96 13.35
CA ALA A 246 -4.57 15.44 12.41
C ALA A 246 -4.83 13.96 12.66
N THR A 247 -3.76 13.19 12.90
CA THR A 247 -3.84 11.77 13.16
C THR A 247 -4.45 11.46 14.52
N THR A 248 -4.21 12.25 15.59
CA THR A 248 -4.88 12.03 16.89
C THR A 248 -6.39 12.23 16.78
N LEU A 249 -6.84 13.22 16.02
CA LEU A 249 -8.26 13.54 15.83
C LEU A 249 -9.01 12.56 14.91
N SER A 250 -8.35 11.98 13.91
CA SER A 250 -8.99 11.13 12.89
C SER A 250 -9.08 9.64 13.22
N GLY A 251 -8.42 9.18 14.27
CA GLY A 251 -8.93 8.05 15.05
C GLY A 251 -9.06 6.66 14.38
N SER A 252 -8.19 6.21 13.47
CA SER A 252 -8.16 4.79 13.07
C SER A 252 -6.78 4.32 12.56
N GLY A 253 -6.44 3.04 12.79
CA GLY A 253 -5.18 2.40 12.35
C GLY A 253 -4.09 2.23 13.43
N SER A 254 -3.04 1.49 13.09
CA SER A 254 -1.91 1.16 13.98
C SER A 254 -1.18 2.41 14.51
N VAL A 255 -0.84 2.40 15.80
CA VAL A 255 -0.10 3.49 16.48
C VAL A 255 1.23 3.77 15.78
N ALA A 256 1.96 2.72 15.38
CA ALA A 256 3.22 2.87 14.67
C ALA A 256 3.04 3.59 13.33
N MET A 257 2.02 3.22 12.56
CA MET A 257 1.72 3.85 11.27
C MET A 257 1.31 5.32 11.43
N ARG A 258 0.51 5.60 12.48
CA ARG A 258 -0.05 6.92 12.79
C ARG A 258 0.98 7.94 13.27
N TYR A 259 1.97 7.51 14.06
CA TYR A 259 2.89 8.44 14.71
C TYR A 259 4.32 8.38 14.17
N ALA A 260 4.71 7.30 13.49
CA ALA A 260 6.02 7.19 12.83
C ALA A 260 5.86 7.28 11.30
N LEU A 261 5.25 6.28 10.68
CA LEU A 261 5.38 6.10 9.24
C LEU A 261 4.77 7.25 8.42
N VAL A 262 3.49 7.56 8.64
CA VAL A 262 2.77 8.56 7.85
C VAL A 262 3.33 9.98 8.05
N PRO A 263 3.56 10.46 9.29
CA PRO A 263 4.08 11.81 9.50
C PRO A 263 5.46 12.04 8.88
N PHE A 264 6.35 11.05 8.93
CA PHE A 264 7.70 11.20 8.42
C PHE A 264 7.76 11.24 6.88
N VAL A 265 6.84 10.58 6.16
CA VAL A 265 6.65 10.80 4.71
C VAL A 265 6.35 12.27 4.41
N GLY A 266 5.45 12.89 5.19
CA GLY A 266 5.12 14.31 5.06
C GLY A 266 6.33 15.22 5.36
N VAL A 267 7.16 14.88 6.34
CA VAL A 267 8.40 15.61 6.64
C VAL A 267 9.40 15.52 5.48
N VAL A 268 9.57 14.34 4.87
CA VAL A 268 10.42 14.16 3.68
C VAL A 268 9.90 14.98 2.51
N ALA A 269 8.59 15.02 2.28
CA ALA A 269 7.98 15.89 1.27
C ALA A 269 8.25 17.38 1.58
N ALA A 270 8.02 17.83 2.82
CA ALA A 270 8.25 19.21 3.25
C ALA A 270 9.70 19.67 3.09
N PHE A 271 10.68 18.75 3.14
CA PHE A 271 12.10 19.04 2.90
C PHE A 271 12.36 19.65 1.52
N GLY A 272 11.47 19.46 0.53
CA GLY A 272 11.56 20.09 -0.78
C GLY A 272 11.66 21.62 -0.72
N LEU A 273 11.00 22.25 0.25
CA LEU A 273 11.07 23.70 0.42
C LEU A 273 12.49 24.16 0.82
N PHE A 274 13.13 23.43 1.74
CA PHE A 274 14.52 23.68 2.14
C PHE A 274 15.49 23.33 1.01
N ALA A 275 15.25 22.23 0.30
CA ALA A 275 16.08 21.80 -0.83
C ALA A 275 16.08 22.84 -1.95
N GLY A 276 14.91 23.36 -2.33
CA GLY A 276 14.77 24.43 -3.33
C GLY A 276 15.53 25.71 -2.97
N MET A 277 15.50 26.09 -1.69
CA MET A 277 16.28 27.22 -1.20
C MET A 277 17.79 26.96 -1.30
N CYS A 278 18.25 25.77 -0.90
CA CYS A 278 19.66 25.40 -1.00
C CYS A 278 20.14 25.39 -2.46
N LEU A 279 19.32 24.89 -3.38
CA LEU A 279 19.62 24.89 -4.82
C LEU A 279 19.78 26.31 -5.36
N ARG A 280 18.88 27.24 -5.00
CA ARG A 280 19.02 28.65 -5.37
C ARG A 280 20.32 29.26 -4.87
N ARG A 281 20.63 28.96 -3.61
CA ARG A 281 21.80 29.47 -2.90
C ARG A 281 23.11 28.76 -3.26
N ARG A 282 23.06 27.73 -4.13
CA ARG A 282 24.18 26.82 -4.44
C ARG A 282 24.82 26.23 -3.18
N ALA A 283 24.03 26.06 -2.12
CA ALA A 283 24.45 25.55 -0.83
C ALA A 283 24.38 24.01 -0.84
N TRP A 284 25.30 23.38 -1.57
CA TRP A 284 25.31 21.91 -1.77
C TRP A 284 25.61 21.13 -0.50
N ARG A 285 26.48 21.65 0.38
CA ARG A 285 26.81 21.00 1.65
C ARG A 285 25.59 20.81 2.55
N PRO A 286 24.82 21.85 2.92
CA PRO A 286 23.64 21.67 3.78
C PRO A 286 22.54 20.86 3.11
N LEU A 287 22.43 20.87 1.77
CA LEU A 287 21.51 20.02 1.05
C LEU A 287 21.84 18.53 1.27
N VAL A 288 23.07 18.12 0.96
CA VAL A 288 23.51 16.71 1.09
C VAL A 288 23.44 16.25 2.55
N VAL A 289 23.96 17.06 3.48
CA VAL A 289 23.93 16.73 4.91
C VAL A 289 22.49 16.62 5.41
N GLY A 290 21.62 17.57 5.06
CA GLY A 290 20.22 17.55 5.45
C GLY A 290 19.48 16.32 4.92
N SER A 291 19.73 15.93 3.67
CA SER A 291 19.14 14.74 3.06
C SER A 291 19.57 13.45 3.75
N VAL A 292 20.88 13.28 4.01
CA VAL A 292 21.40 12.10 4.69
C VAL A 292 20.88 12.00 6.12
N VAL A 293 20.89 13.10 6.86
CA VAL A 293 20.35 13.16 8.23
C VAL A 293 18.86 12.82 8.23
N LEU A 294 18.08 13.38 7.30
CA LEU A 294 16.65 13.12 7.22
C LEU A 294 16.35 11.64 6.93
N CYS A 295 17.01 11.04 5.92
CA CYS A 295 16.85 9.61 5.64
C CYS A 295 17.25 8.75 6.85
N GLY A 296 18.36 9.08 7.51
CA GLY A 296 18.81 8.37 8.70
C GLY A 296 17.81 8.45 9.86
N VAL A 297 17.21 9.63 10.10
CA VAL A 297 16.19 9.80 11.14
C VAL A 297 14.91 9.03 10.81
N VAL A 298 14.42 9.10 9.57
CA VAL A 298 13.21 8.37 9.14
C VAL A 298 13.42 6.86 9.35
N LEU A 299 14.52 6.31 8.82
CA LEU A 299 14.83 4.89 8.99
C LEU A 299 15.00 4.49 10.46
N ALA A 300 15.68 5.31 11.27
CA ALA A 300 15.87 5.02 12.68
C ALA A 300 14.53 4.99 13.45
N VAL A 301 13.63 5.93 13.15
CA VAL A 301 12.31 6.00 13.79
C VAL A 301 11.43 4.83 13.34
N ASP A 302 11.39 4.52 12.05
CA ASP A 302 10.56 3.42 11.52
C ASP A 302 11.07 2.06 12.00
N VAL A 303 12.38 1.84 12.03
CA VAL A 303 12.99 0.62 12.58
C VAL A 303 12.73 0.51 14.09
N ALA A 304 12.80 1.62 14.83
CA ALA A 304 12.46 1.61 16.26
C ALA A 304 10.97 1.28 16.51
N ALA A 305 10.08 1.67 15.59
CA ALA A 305 8.65 1.45 15.72
C ALA A 305 8.21 0.04 15.27
N LEU A 306 8.83 -0.54 14.25
CA LEU A 306 8.35 -1.75 13.55
C LEU A 306 9.44 -2.81 13.29
N GLY A 307 10.67 -2.61 13.77
CA GLY A 307 11.78 -3.54 13.54
C GLY A 307 12.18 -3.61 12.06
N ALA A 308 12.48 -4.82 11.56
CA ALA A 308 12.91 -5.05 10.19
C ALA A 308 11.86 -4.61 9.14
N LEU A 309 10.57 -4.83 9.43
CA LEU A 309 9.46 -4.34 8.59
C LEU A 309 9.46 -2.81 8.49
N GLY A 310 9.84 -2.13 9.57
CA GLY A 310 10.02 -0.68 9.60
C GLY A 310 11.05 -0.17 8.60
N ALA A 311 12.15 -0.89 8.40
CA ALA A 311 13.16 -0.50 7.40
C ALA A 311 12.60 -0.51 5.97
N ALA A 312 11.83 -1.54 5.62
CA ALA A 312 11.23 -1.69 4.29
C ALA A 312 10.22 -0.56 4.01
N PHE A 313 9.29 -0.34 4.94
CA PHE A 313 8.30 0.73 4.81
C PHE A 313 8.92 2.14 4.91
N GLY A 314 9.95 2.33 5.72
CA GLY A 314 10.67 3.59 5.82
C GLY A 314 11.39 3.95 4.52
N MET A 315 12.01 2.97 3.84
CA MET A 315 12.58 3.19 2.50
C MET A 315 11.52 3.58 1.48
N LEU A 316 10.37 2.88 1.46
CA LEU A 316 9.25 3.24 0.59
C LEU A 316 8.76 4.68 0.89
N GLY A 317 8.60 5.01 2.17
CA GLY A 317 8.17 6.32 2.62
C GLY A 317 9.13 7.45 2.21
N ILE A 318 10.44 7.19 2.27
CA ILE A 318 11.47 8.10 1.76
C ILE A 318 11.27 8.35 0.27
N VAL A 319 11.16 7.29 -0.55
CA VAL A 319 10.99 7.41 -2.01
C VAL A 319 9.74 8.23 -2.35
N VAL A 320 8.62 7.94 -1.71
CA VAL A 320 7.36 8.67 -1.91
C VAL A 320 7.47 10.12 -1.46
N GLY A 321 8.06 10.36 -0.28
CA GLY A 321 8.29 11.71 0.23
C GLY A 321 9.17 12.54 -0.70
N TRP A 322 10.23 11.95 -1.27
CA TRP A 322 11.06 12.60 -2.28
C TRP A 322 10.27 12.92 -3.55
N GLY A 323 9.39 12.03 -4.00
CA GLY A 323 8.46 12.30 -5.09
C GLY A 323 7.59 13.54 -4.83
N GLY A 324 7.01 13.65 -3.63
CA GLY A 324 6.25 14.84 -3.21
C GLY A 324 7.11 16.10 -3.07
N SER A 325 8.35 15.96 -2.62
CA SER A 325 9.31 17.06 -2.46
C SER A 325 9.60 17.79 -3.77
N LEU A 326 9.57 17.10 -4.93
CA LEU A 326 9.81 17.69 -6.24
C LEU A 326 8.89 18.88 -6.55
N LEU A 327 7.63 18.85 -6.10
CA LEU A 327 6.70 19.96 -6.31
C LEU A 327 6.98 21.15 -5.38
N LEU A 328 7.58 20.94 -4.21
CA LEU A 328 7.95 22.01 -3.27
C LEU A 328 9.29 22.67 -3.59
N VAL A 329 10.19 21.98 -4.28
CA VAL A 329 11.50 22.51 -4.71
C VAL A 329 11.39 23.84 -5.48
N PRO A 330 10.53 23.98 -6.52
CA PRO A 330 10.34 25.25 -7.22
C PRO A 330 9.87 26.38 -6.29
N TYR A 331 9.02 26.09 -5.30
CA TYR A 331 8.56 27.09 -4.33
C TYR A 331 9.72 27.54 -3.42
N GLY A 332 10.50 26.59 -2.89
CA GLY A 332 11.71 26.90 -2.13
C GLY A 332 12.68 27.78 -2.93
N TYR A 333 12.86 27.46 -4.21
CA TYR A 333 13.71 28.22 -5.11
C TYR A 333 13.16 29.63 -5.41
N LEU A 334 11.86 29.78 -5.68
CA LEU A 334 11.25 31.07 -6.05
C LEU A 334 11.14 32.05 -4.87
N PHE A 335 10.93 31.54 -3.66
CA PHE A 335 10.69 32.33 -2.46
C PHE A 335 11.92 32.54 -1.56
N ALA A 336 13.01 31.80 -1.78
CA ALA A 336 14.26 31.98 -1.04
C ALA A 336 14.82 33.40 -1.17
N SER A 337 15.17 33.99 -0.03
CA SER A 337 15.94 35.23 0.08
C SER A 337 17.37 35.00 -0.39
N ASP A 338 17.99 36.05 -0.93
CA ASP A 338 19.41 36.02 -1.31
C ASP A 338 20.28 36.02 -0.03
N PHE A 339 21.53 35.55 -0.11
CA PHE A 339 22.40 35.43 1.07
C PHE A 339 22.71 36.80 1.70
N ASP A 340 22.53 36.90 3.02
CA ASP A 340 22.99 37.98 3.92
C ASP A 340 22.61 39.45 3.61
N GLU A 341 21.34 39.79 3.81
CA GLU A 341 20.98 41.14 4.28
C GLU A 341 20.95 41.24 5.82
N THR A 342 20.80 40.11 6.54
CA THR A 342 20.64 40.13 8.01
C THR A 342 21.94 40.00 8.81
N ALA A 343 23.02 39.45 8.25
CA ALA A 343 24.32 39.41 8.93
C ALA A 343 25.08 40.75 8.86
N THR A 344 24.89 41.51 7.77
CA THR A 344 25.60 42.79 7.56
C THR A 344 25.04 43.91 8.43
N GLU A 345 23.72 43.96 8.66
CA GLU A 345 23.10 44.95 9.58
C GLU A 345 23.43 44.69 11.06
N ALA A 346 23.62 43.44 11.48
CA ALA A 346 23.98 43.11 12.86
C ALA A 346 25.45 43.43 13.21
N SER A 347 26.33 43.58 12.21
CA SER A 347 27.72 44.03 12.41
C SER A 347 27.91 45.54 12.32
N ALA A 348 26.84 46.29 12.04
CA ALA A 348 26.87 47.74 11.83
C ALA A 348 26.21 48.56 12.96
N HIS A 349 25.84 47.91 14.09
CA HIS A 349 25.28 48.57 15.27
C HIS A 349 26.11 48.35 16.53
#